data_AF-A0A7V1JKY8-F1
#
_entry.id   AF-A0A7V1JKY8-F1
#
_cell.length_a   1.000
_cell.length_b   1.000
_cell.length_c   1.000
_cell.angle_alpha   90.00
_cell.angle_beta   90.00
_cell.angle_gamma   90.00
#
_symmetry.space_group_name_H-M   'P 1'
#
loop_
_entity.id
_entity.type
_entity.pdbx_description
1 polymer ?
#
loop_
_entity_poly.entity_id
_entity_poly.type
_entity_poly.pdbx_seq_one_letter_code
_entity_poly.pdbx_strand_id
1 'polypeptide(L)' 'MTEKERLNRITESIIGAAIEVHRALGPGLLESAYEACLAFELVERGLKAEQQKPLPVVYREVNSFPDSL' A
#
# COMPACT_ATOMS: atom_id res chain seq x y z
N MET A 1 15.26 -15.43 14.85
CA MET A 1 14.25 -14.44 14.45
C MET A 1 13.00 -15.20 14.06
N THR A 2 11.92 -15.04 14.80
CA THR A 2 10.64 -15.72 14.54
C THR A 2 9.88 -15.02 13.42
N GLU A 3 8.93 -15.70 12.80
CA GLU A 3 8.09 -15.08 11.77
C GLU A 3 7.28 -13.90 12.34
N LYS A 4 6.81 -14.02 13.58
CA LYS A 4 6.14 -12.92 14.29
C LYS A 4 7.03 -11.68 14.43
N GLU A 5 8.29 -11.86 14.81
CA GLU A 5 9.27 -10.76 14.92
C GLU A 5 9.60 -10.13 13.56
N ARG A 6 9.55 -10.91 12.48
CA ARG A 6 9.72 -10.40 11.12
C ARG A 6 8.53 -9.56 10.69
N LEU A 7 7.31 -10.07 10.89
CA LEU A 7 6.08 -9.35 10.56
C LEU A 7 5.96 -8.05 11.35
N ASN A 8 6.28 -8.07 12.65
CA ASN A 8 6.27 -6.86 13.48
C ASN A 8 7.20 -5.77 12.92
N ARG A 9 8.41 -6.13 12.49
CA ARG A 9 9.36 -5.17 11.87
C ARG A 9 8.84 -4.57 10.58
N ILE A 10 8.20 -5.38 9.74
CA ILE A 10 7.57 -4.90 8.50
C ILE A 10 6.46 -3.91 8.86
N THR A 11 5.58 -4.27 9.80
CA THR A 11 4.50 -3.40 10.27
C THR A 11 5.01 -2.09 10.85
N GLU A 12 6.05 -2.11 11.69
CA GLU A 12 6.68 -0.90 12.24
C GLU A 12 7.19 0.02 11.13
N SER A 13 7.82 -0.53 10.09
CA SER A 13 8.28 0.24 8.93
C SER A 13 7.12 0.88 8.16
N ILE A 14 6.03 0.14 7.93
CA ILE A 14 4.83 0.62 7.24
C ILE A 14 4.16 1.76 8.04
N ILE A 15 3.97 1.58 9.34
CA ILE A 15 3.36 2.59 10.21
C ILE A 15 4.24 3.85 10.25
N GLY A 16 5.56 3.68 10.37
CA GLY A 16 6.49 4.81 10.32
C GLY A 16 6.40 5.59 9.00
N ALA A 17 6.31 4.90 7.86
CA ALA A 17 6.13 5.54 6.56
C ALA A 17 4.82 6.36 6.50
N ALA A 18 3.70 5.78 6.92
CA ALA A 18 2.41 6.47 6.92
C ALA A 18 2.39 7.71 7.83
N ILE A 19 3.04 7.64 8.99
CA ILE A 19 3.18 8.77 9.91
C ILE A 19 3.99 9.90 9.25
N GLU A 20 5.11 9.59 8.60
CA GLU A 20 5.93 10.60 7.93
C GLU A 20 5.18 11.27 6.78
N VAL A 21 4.45 10.51 5.96
CA VAL A 21 3.57 11.07 4.91
C VAL A 21 2.54 12.02 5.52
N HIS A 22 1.85 11.60 6.58
CA HIS A 22 0.84 12.44 7.23
C HIS A 22 1.43 13.71 7.85
N ARG A 23 2.62 13.63 8.44
CA ARG A 23 3.32 14.79 9.02
C ARG A 23 3.76 15.77 7.94
N ALA A 24 4.20 15.28 6.79
CA ALA A 24 4.67 16.12 5.69
C ALA A 24 3.52 16.80 4.93
N LEU A 25 2.43 16.08 4.66
CA LEU A 25 1.33 16.58 3.82
C LEU A 25 0.22 17.26 4.63
N GLY A 26 0.04 16.89 5.90
CA GLY A 26 -1.15 17.25 6.66
C GLY A 26 -2.43 16.59 6.13
N PRO A 27 -3.61 16.90 6.69
CA PRO A 27 -4.91 16.42 6.22
C PRO A 27 -5.43 17.23 5.02
N GLY A 28 -6.34 16.64 4.24
CA GLY A 28 -7.16 17.36 3.25
C GLY A 28 -6.84 17.11 1.78
N LEU A 29 -5.92 16.18 1.50
CA LEU A 29 -5.61 15.75 0.13
C LEU A 29 -6.45 14.54 -0.30
N LEU A 30 -6.42 14.27 -1.61
CA LEU A 30 -7.04 13.08 -2.18
C LEU A 30 -6.29 11.82 -1.75
N GLU A 31 -7.02 10.70 -1.68
CA GLU A 31 -6.45 9.38 -1.39
C GLU A 31 -5.27 9.03 -2.30
N SER A 32 -5.36 9.34 -3.60
CA SER A 32 -4.30 9.08 -4.58
C SER A 32 -2.98 9.80 -4.25
N ALA A 33 -3.04 10.97 -3.61
CA ALA A 33 -1.84 11.67 -3.16
C ALA A 33 -1.18 10.94 -1.99
N TYR A 34 -1.97 10.48 -1.01
CA TYR A 34 -1.45 9.67 0.09
C TYR A 34 -0.92 8.32 -0.40
N GLU A 35 -1.60 7.67 -1.34
CA GLU A 35 -1.18 6.41 -1.96
C GLU A 35 0.19 6.57 -2.64
N ALA A 36 0.37 7.62 -3.45
CA ALA A 36 1.62 7.93 -4.13
C ALA A 36 2.78 8.16 -3.16
N CYS A 37 2.58 9.00 -2.15
CA CYS A 37 3.62 9.31 -1.17
C CYS A 37 3.96 8.11 -0.28
N LEU A 38 2.96 7.31 0.12
CA LEU A 38 3.20 6.12 0.93
C LEU A 38 3.96 5.07 0.14
N ALA A 39 3.61 4.81 -1.12
CA ALA A 39 4.35 3.87 -1.94
C ALA A 39 5.82 4.29 -2.12
N PHE A 40 6.07 5.59 -2.33
CA PHE A 40 7.42 6.15 -2.37
C PHE A 40 8.19 5.86 -1.07
N GLU A 41 7.64 6.20 0.10
CA GLU A 41 8.28 5.95 1.41
C GLU A 41 8.55 4.47 1.66
N LEU A 42 7.63 3.57 1.27
CA LEU A 42 7.81 2.13 1.45
C LEU A 42 8.97 1.61 0.58
N VAL A 43 9.07 2.06 -0.67
CA VAL A 43 10.16 1.69 -1.58
C VAL A 43 11.51 2.22 -1.08
N GLU A 44 11.58 3.47 -0.62
CA GLU A 44 12.80 4.04 -0.03
C GLU A 44 13.28 3.27 1.21
N ARG A 45 12.35 2.69 1.98
CA ARG A 45 12.64 1.83 3.14
C ARG A 45 13.00 0.39 2.75
N GLY A 46 13.12 0.10 1.45
CA GLY A 46 13.47 -1.22 0.92
C GLY A 46 12.33 -2.24 0.91
N LEU A 47 11.08 -1.80 1.09
CA LEU A 47 9.92 -2.67 0.99
C LEU A 47 9.45 -2.75 -0.46
N LYS A 48 8.91 -3.92 -0.84
CA LYS A 48 8.22 -4.09 -2.11
C LYS A 48 6.76 -3.65 -1.93
N ALA A 49 6.34 -2.64 -2.68
CA ALA A 49 4.98 -2.14 -2.69
C ALA A 49 4.44 -2.11 -4.12
N GLU A 50 3.20 -2.55 -4.30
CA GLU A 50 2.43 -2.45 -5.54
C GLU A 50 1.22 -1.56 -5.26
N GLN A 51 0.98 -0.58 -6.12
CA GLN A 51 -0.17 0.31 -6.05
C GLN A 51 -1.28 -0.21 -6.96
N GLN A 52 -2.54 0.04 -6.57
CA GLN A 52 -3.72 -0.31 -7.36
C GLN A 52 -3.67 -1.74 -7.94
N LYS A 53 -3.19 -2.71 -7.16
CA LYS A 53 -3.09 -4.10 -7.60
C LYS A 53 -4.47 -4.58 -8.07
N PRO A 54 -4.63 -4.98 -9.34
CA PRO A 54 -5.92 -5.36 -9.87
C PRO A 54 -6.47 -6.54 -9.06
N LEU A 55 -7.62 -6.35 -8.42
CA LEU A 55 -8.32 -7.39 -7.67
C LEU A 55 -9.52 -7.85 -8.49
N PRO A 56 -9.63 -9.14 -8.82
CA PRO A 56 -10.75 -9.63 -9.58
C PRO A 56 -12.05 -9.43 -8.80
N VAL A 57 -12.91 -8.57 -9.35
CA VAL A 57 -14.27 -8.34 -8.90
C VAL A 57 -15.23 -8.93 -9.92
N VAL A 58 -16.11 -9.80 -9.42
CA VAL A 58 -17.28 -10.28 -10.15
C VAL A 58 -18.50 -9.53 -9.61
N TYR A 59 -19.11 -8.71 -10.45
CA TYR A 59 -20.39 -8.07 -10.16
C TYR A 59 -21.47 -8.67 -11.05
N ARG A 60 -22.31 -9.54 -10.48
CA ARG A 60 -23.29 -10.36 -11.22
C ARG A 60 -22.56 -11.21 -12.27
N GLU A 61 -22.83 -10.96 -13.56
CA GLU A 61 -22.17 -11.65 -14.69
C GLU A 61 -21.01 -10.82 -15.28
N VAL A 62 -20.75 -9.63 -14.75
CA VAL A 62 -19.67 -8.76 -15.22
C VAL A 62 -18.41 -9.07 -14.41
N ASN A 63 -17.42 -9.65 -15.08
CA ASN A 63 -16.08 -9.84 -14.53
C ASN A 63 -15.20 -8.64 -14.92
N SER A 64 -14.54 -8.04 -13.93
CA SER A 64 -13.55 -6.98 -14.15
C SER A 64 -12.27 -7.47 -14.85
N PHE A 65 -12.06 -8.79 -14.92
CA PHE A 65 -10.99 -9.44 -15.69
C PHE A 65 -11.56 -10.64 -16.46
N PRO A 66 -12.19 -10.44 -17.63
CA PRO A 66 -12.79 -11.52 -18.40
C PRO A 66 -11.75 -12.55 -18.91
N ASP A 67 -10.51 -12.11 -19.16
CA ASP A 67 -9.47 -12.87 -19.87
C ASP A 67 -8.11 -12.86 -19.15
N SER A 68 -8.06 -13.05 -17.82
CA SER A 68 -6.77 -13.22 -17.14
C SER A 68 -6.11 -14.54 -17.58
N LEU A 69 -5.07 -14.42 -18.43
CA LEU A 69 -4.06 -15.44 -18.79
C LEU A 69 -3.42 -16.08 -17.56
#